data_AF-A0A920H242-F1
#
_entry.id   AF-A0A920H242-F1
#
_cell.length_a   1.000
_cell.length_b   1.000
_cell.length_c   1.000
_cell.angle_alpha   90.00
_cell.angle_beta   90.00
_cell.angle_gamma   90.00
#
_symmetry.space_group_name_H-M   'P 1'
#
loop_
_entity.id
_entity.type
_entity.pdbx_description
1 polymer ?
#
loop_
_entity_poly.entity_id
_entity_poly.type
_entity_poly.pdbx_seq_one_letter_code
_entity_poly.pdbx_strand_id
1 'polypeptide(L)'
;MALSQSIWIALSSQPNPEVELHSLDFEESVNVPLEENYEKSRGWQEFLKGVLDILKQEGYSLSGWKGVAAGNVRSGQGFLFGRI
;
A
#
# COMPACT_ATOMS: atom_id res chain seq x y z
N MET A 1 -6.48 9.84 21.00
CA MET A 1 -5.41 8.88 21.36
C MET A 1 -5.18 7.98 20.16
N ALA A 2 -3.93 7.82 19.73
CA ALA A 2 -3.59 6.79 18.75
C ALA A 2 -3.72 5.40 19.41
N LEU A 3 -4.10 4.39 18.62
CA LEU A 3 -4.11 3.00 19.06
C LEU A 3 -2.67 2.47 19.09
N SER A 4 -2.40 1.45 19.93
CA SER A 4 -1.12 0.74 19.93
C SER A 4 -0.87 -0.12 18.68
N GLN A 5 -1.80 -0.06 17.72
CA GLN A 5 -1.72 -0.75 16.44
C GLN A 5 -0.98 0.13 15.43
N SER A 6 -0.11 -0.48 14.64
CA SER A 6 0.72 0.22 13.65
C SER A 6 0.95 -0.68 12.45
N ILE A 7 1.19 -0.02 11.31
CA ILE A 7 1.68 -0.64 10.09
C ILE A 7 3.07 -0.05 9.86
N TRP A 8 4.06 -0.91 9.74
CA TRP A 8 5.43 -0.52 9.40
C TRP A 8 5.70 -0.86 7.94
N ILE A 9 6.41 0.03 7.25
CA ILE A 9 6.87 -0.18 5.89
C ILE A 9 8.37 0.07 5.86
N ALA A 10 9.15 -0.95 5.52
CA ALA A 10 10.54 -0.79 5.13
C ALA A 10 10.58 -0.62 3.61
N LEU A 11 11.19 0.45 3.12
CA LEU A 11 11.19 0.78 1.69
C LEU A 11 12.55 1.27 1.19
N SER A 12 12.78 1.08 -0.11
CA SER A 12 13.93 1.58 -0.85
C SER A 12 13.49 2.08 -2.23
N SER A 13 14.02 3.22 -2.66
CA SER A 13 13.77 3.75 -4.01
C SER A 13 14.30 2.79 -5.09
N GLN A 14 13.65 2.79 -6.25
CA GLN A 14 14.06 2.05 -7.43
C GLN A 14 13.85 2.89 -8.71
N PRO A 15 14.58 2.60 -9.80
CA PRO A 15 14.51 3.40 -11.02
C PRO A 15 13.22 3.18 -11.84
N ASN A 16 12.58 2.02 -11.71
CA ASN A 16 11.34 1.72 -12.43
C ASN A 16 10.20 2.61 -11.91
N PRO A 17 9.31 3.15 -12.77
CA PRO A 17 8.19 3.99 -12.36
C PRO A 17 7.03 3.15 -11.80
N GLU A 18 7.31 2.31 -10.82
CA GLU A 18 6.35 1.39 -10.22
C GLU A 18 6.63 1.20 -8.73
N VAL A 19 5.57 0.88 -7.99
CA VAL A 19 5.63 0.56 -6.57
C VAL A 19 5.43 -0.93 -6.37
N GLU A 20 6.44 -1.61 -5.83
CA GLU A 20 6.35 -2.99 -5.40
C GLU A 20 6.19 -3.06 -3.88
N LEU A 21 5.12 -3.68 -3.39
CA LEU A 21 4.89 -3.84 -1.96
C LEU A 21 4.54 -5.29 -1.63
N HIS A 22 5.35 -5.90 -0.77
CA HIS A 22 5.07 -7.21 -0.19
C HIS A 22 4.46 -7.05 1.20
N SER A 23 3.31 -7.66 1.46
CA SER A 23 2.69 -7.68 2.80
C SER A 23 3.00 -8.99 3.51
N LEU A 24 3.63 -8.92 4.67
CA LEU A 24 3.83 -10.09 5.53
C LEU A 24 2.52 -10.60 6.15
N ASP A 25 1.52 -9.72 6.31
CA ASP A 25 0.23 -10.10 6.92
C ASP A 25 -0.67 -10.88 5.94
N PHE A 26 -0.52 -10.64 4.64
CA PHE A 26 -1.26 -11.34 3.58
C PHE A 26 -0.44 -12.39 2.84
N GLU A 27 0.88 -12.40 3.03
CA GLU A 27 1.84 -13.21 2.24
C GLU A 27 1.71 -12.96 0.72
N GLU A 28 1.32 -11.74 0.34
CA GLU A 28 1.04 -11.34 -1.03
C GLU A 28 1.90 -10.14 -1.43
N SER A 29 2.23 -10.06 -2.72
CA SER A 29 2.88 -8.89 -3.32
C SER A 29 1.95 -8.20 -4.30
N VAL A 30 2.04 -6.87 -4.35
CA VAL A 30 1.43 -6.06 -5.40
C VAL A 30 2.50 -5.24 -6.12
N ASN A 31 2.35 -5.11 -7.43
CA ASN A 31 3.05 -4.13 -8.24
C ASN A 31 2.03 -3.11 -8.78
N VAL A 32 2.29 -1.82 -8.58
CA VAL A 32 1.43 -0.71 -9.00
C VAL A 32 2.24 0.26 -9.89
N PRO A 33 1.99 0.30 -11.21
CA PRO A 33 2.60 1.28 -12.11
C PRO A 33 2.19 2.72 -11.77
N LEU A 34 3.14 3.65 -11.75
CA LEU A 34 2.89 5.06 -11.41
C LEU A 34 2.34 5.89 -12.57
N GLU A 35 2.40 5.41 -13.79
CA GLU A 35 1.94 6.16 -14.97
C GLU A 35 0.52 5.79 -15.40
N GLU A 36 -0.07 4.75 -14.79
CA GLU A 36 -1.39 4.26 -15.16
C GLU A 36 -2.52 4.89 -14.32
N ASN A 37 -3.71 4.92 -14.92
CA ASN A 37 -4.96 5.19 -14.22
C ASN A 37 -5.40 3.92 -13.49
N TYR A 38 -5.72 4.05 -12.20
CA TYR A 38 -6.06 2.88 -11.38
C TYR A 38 -7.53 2.49 -11.55
N GLU A 39 -7.77 1.32 -12.13
CA GLU A 39 -9.08 0.68 -12.05
C GLU A 39 -9.30 0.09 -10.64
N LYS A 40 -10.51 0.32 -10.11
CA LYS A 40 -10.93 -0.29 -8.85
C LYS A 40 -11.05 -1.79 -8.99
N SER A 41 -10.38 -2.53 -8.12
CA SER A 41 -10.56 -3.97 -8.00
C SER A 41 -10.89 -4.36 -6.56
N ARG A 42 -10.61 -5.61 -6.17
CA ARG A 42 -10.81 -6.11 -4.80
C ARG A 42 -9.46 -6.47 -4.19
N GLY A 43 -9.35 -6.31 -2.88
CA GLY A 43 -8.16 -6.67 -2.11
C GLY A 43 -7.52 -5.47 -1.41
N TRP A 44 -6.48 -5.76 -0.64
CA TRP A 44 -5.79 -4.79 0.21
C TRP A 44 -5.01 -3.74 -0.59
N GLN A 45 -4.58 -4.09 -1.80
CA GLN A 45 -3.83 -3.22 -2.70
C GLN A 45 -4.59 -1.96 -3.14
N GLU A 46 -5.92 -1.94 -3.05
CA GLU A 46 -6.74 -0.77 -3.36
C GLU A 46 -6.42 0.41 -2.43
N PHE A 47 -5.98 0.12 -1.20
CA PHE A 47 -5.49 1.15 -0.29
C PHE A 47 -4.23 1.83 -0.84
N LEU A 48 -3.25 1.03 -1.30
CA LEU A 48 -2.02 1.54 -1.89
C LEU A 48 -2.34 2.39 -3.14
N LYS A 49 -3.17 1.87 -4.05
CA LYS A 49 -3.60 2.60 -5.25
C LYS A 49 -4.27 3.94 -4.89
N GLY A 50 -5.19 3.94 -3.92
CA GLY A 50 -5.89 5.15 -3.48
C GLY A 50 -4.95 6.22 -2.90
N VAL A 51 -3.95 5.82 -2.11
CA VAL A 51 -2.93 6.74 -1.60
C VAL A 51 -2.10 7.34 -2.74
N LEU A 52 -1.64 6.50 -3.68
CA LEU A 52 -0.89 6.96 -4.84
C LEU A 52 -1.74 7.90 -5.71
N ASP A 53 -3.02 7.59 -5.90
CA ASP A 53 -3.96 8.39 -6.69
C ASP A 53 -4.14 9.80 -6.11
N ILE A 54 -4.41 9.89 -4.80
CA ILE A 54 -4.56 11.18 -4.11
C ILE A 54 -3.27 12.00 -4.21
N LEU A 55 -2.09 11.38 -4.00
CA LEU A 55 -0.82 12.08 -4.12
C LEU A 55 -0.57 12.61 -5.55
N LYS A 56 -0.93 11.84 -6.58
CA LYS A 56 -0.87 12.32 -7.98
C LYS A 56 -1.83 13.50 -8.20
N GLN A 57 -3.06 13.42 -7.71
CA GLN A 57 -4.08 14.46 -7.86
C GLN A 57 -3.67 15.78 -7.19
N GLU A 58 -2.95 15.71 -6.08
CA GLU A 58 -2.37 16.87 -5.39
C GLU A 58 -1.08 17.40 -6.07
N GLY A 59 -0.64 16.79 -7.18
CA GLY A 59 0.48 17.25 -7.98
C GLY A 59 1.86 16.78 -7.53
N TYR A 60 1.95 15.78 -6.65
CA TYR A 60 3.25 15.22 -6.23
C TYR A 60 3.88 14.36 -7.34
N SER A 61 5.17 14.58 -7.62
CA SER A 61 5.95 13.70 -8.49
C SER A 61 6.34 12.42 -7.73
N LEU A 62 5.66 11.32 -8.05
CA LEU A 62 5.95 10.02 -7.47
C LEU A 62 7.12 9.35 -8.18
N SER A 63 7.96 8.66 -7.42
CA SER A 63 9.05 7.82 -7.92
C SER A 63 8.83 6.38 -7.46
N GLY A 64 9.35 5.43 -8.21
CA GLY A 64 9.22 4.03 -7.85
C GLY A 64 9.98 3.69 -6.58
N TRP A 65 9.43 2.72 -5.86
CA TRP A 65 10.06 2.13 -4.70
C TRP A 65 9.57 0.71 -4.51
N LYS A 66 10.39 -0.08 -3.83
CA LYS A 66 10.03 -1.41 -3.36
C LYS A 66 10.01 -1.43 -1.85
N GLY A 67 9.12 -2.21 -1.26
CA GLY A 67 9.02 -2.29 0.19
C GLY A 67 8.34 -3.53 0.71
N VAL A 68 8.45 -3.70 2.02
CA VAL A 68 7.79 -4.75 2.80
C VAL A 68 6.95 -4.08 3.88
N ALA A 69 5.67 -4.44 3.96
CA ALA A 69 4.74 -4.00 4.98
C ALA A 69 4.45 -5.12 6.00
N ALA A 70 4.30 -4.74 7.26
CA ALA A 70 3.84 -5.62 8.32
C ALA A 70 3.06 -4.81 9.36
N GLY A 71 2.01 -5.40 9.91
CA GLY A 71 1.18 -4.79 10.95
C GLY A 71 1.08 -5.66 12.19
N ASN A 72 0.85 -5.03 13.34
CA ASN A 72 0.41 -5.73 14.55
C ASN A 72 -1.12 -5.60 14.76
N VAL A 73 -1.84 -5.23 13.69
CA VAL A 73 -3.29 -5.12 13.66
C VAL A 73 -3.87 -6.55 13.65
N ARG A 74 -4.40 -7.02 14.78
CA ARG A 74 -5.07 -8.32 14.84
C ARG A 74 -6.33 -8.31 13.98
N SER A 75 -6.28 -9.03 12.87
CA SER A 75 -7.42 -9.31 11.98
C SER A 75 -8.49 -10.12 12.76
N GLY A 76 -9.54 -9.44 13.21
CA GLY A 76 -10.63 -10.06 13.99
C GLY A 76 -11.45 -9.11 14.88
N GLN A 77 -11.03 -7.85 15.09
CA GLN A 77 -11.78 -6.88 15.91
C GLN A 77 -12.19 -5.60 15.16
N GLY A 78 -12.43 -5.69 13.85
CA GLY A 78 -13.18 -4.65 13.15
C GLY A 78 -12.45 -3.32 12.92
N PHE A 79 -11.13 -3.29 12.97
CA PHE A 79 -10.36 -2.16 12.46
C PHE A 79 -9.23 -2.63 11.54
N LEU A 80 -9.33 -2.19 10.29
CA LEU A 80 -8.35 -2.26 9.20
C LEU A 80 -7.98 -3.66 8.71
N PHE A 81 -8.67 -4.07 7.64
CA PHE A 81 -8.49 -5.28 6.82
C PHE A 81 -9.23 -6.53 7.31
N GLY A 82 -10.56 -6.45 7.25
CA GLY A 82 -11.40 -7.63 7.02
C GLY A 82 -11.48 -7.91 5.53
N ARG A 83 -11.39 -9.20 5.16
CA ARG A 83 -11.61 -9.76 3.81
C ARG A 83 -12.54 -8.89 2.95
N ILE A 84 -11.98 -8.30 1.89
CA ILE A 84 -12.72 -7.67 0.78
C ILE A 84 -12.67 -8.60 -0.43
#